data_AF-A0A5C6EQD4-F1
#
_entry.id   AF-A0A5C6EQD4-F1
#
_cell.length_a   1.000
_cell.length_b   1.000
_cell.length_c   1.000
_cell.angle_alpha   90.00
_cell.angle_beta   90.00
_cell.angle_gamma   90.00
#
_symmetry.space_group_name_H-M   'P 1'
#
loop_
_entity.id
_entity.type
_entity.pdbx_description
1 polymer ?
#
loop_
_entity_poly.entity_id
_entity_poly.type
_entity_poly.pdbx_seq_one_letter_code
_entity_poly.pdbx_strand_id
1 'polypeptide(L)'
;MCVLIHYANFKITMSQSQFDSSSDPDQKSTKSGSSQSDSQAFGSLPREVRPFLGIQFKCCRTYGRIYRNNSRNAYVGNCPMCAARVNVPIGGGGSSSRFFSAS
;
A
#
# COMPACT_ATOMS: atom_id res chain seq x y z
N MET A 1 -11.44 -22.75 25.14
CA MET A 1 -10.04 -22.96 24.69
C MET A 1 -9.50 -21.61 24.25
N CYS A 2 -8.67 -20.99 25.10
CA CYS A 2 -8.23 -19.60 24.95
C CYS A 2 -6.89 -19.58 24.21
N VAL A 3 -6.88 -19.14 22.96
CA VAL A 3 -5.63 -19.07 22.18
C VAL A 3 -4.96 -17.74 22.49
N LEU A 4 -4.01 -17.79 23.42
CA LEU A 4 -3.03 -16.74 23.69
C LEU A 4 -2.13 -16.58 22.46
N ILE A 5 -2.41 -15.60 21.61
CA ILE A 5 -1.52 -15.25 20.49
C ILE A 5 -0.44 -14.33 21.05
N HIS A 6 0.76 -14.89 21.22
CA HIS A 6 1.98 -14.17 21.55
C HIS A 6 2.33 -13.20 20.41
N TYR A 7 2.16 -11.91 20.65
CA TYR A 7 2.63 -10.86 19.75
C TYR A 7 4.15 -10.69 19.93
N ALA A 8 4.91 -11.27 19.00
CA ALA A 8 6.35 -11.03 18.90
C ALA A 8 6.59 -9.55 18.60
N ASN A 9 7.33 -8.91 19.51
CA ASN A 9 7.73 -7.51 19.46
C ASN A 9 8.73 -7.29 18.31
N PHE A 10 8.20 -6.95 17.13
CA PHE A 10 9.03 -6.66 15.98
C PHE A 10 9.34 -5.17 15.91
N LYS A 11 10.49 -4.78 16.49
CA LYS A 11 11.02 -3.41 16.45
C LYS A 11 11.30 -3.02 14.99
N ILE A 12 10.47 -2.15 14.43
CA ILE A 12 10.68 -1.50 13.15
C ILE A 12 11.84 -0.52 13.31
N THR A 13 13.02 -0.90 12.83
CA THR A 13 14.18 -0.01 12.76
C THR A 13 14.10 0.81 11.47
N MET A 14 13.94 2.13 11.64
CA MET A 14 14.05 3.13 10.58
C MET A 14 15.52 3.19 10.13
N SER A 15 15.81 2.80 8.89
CA SER A 15 17.07 3.15 8.23
C SER A 15 16.76 3.67 6.83
N GLN A 16 17.00 4.97 6.67
CA GLN A 16 17.16 5.72 5.41
C GLN A 16 18.16 4.96 4.51
N SER A 17 18.17 5.01 3.18
CA SER A 17 17.57 5.86 2.16
C SER A 17 18.03 5.27 0.83
N GLN A 18 17.13 5.00 -0.11
CA GLN A 18 17.41 5.04 -1.56
C GLN A 18 16.06 5.00 -2.28
N PHE A 19 15.57 6.18 -2.64
CA PHE A 19 14.37 6.38 -3.44
C PHE A 19 14.78 6.37 -4.90
N ASP A 20 14.38 5.34 -5.65
CA ASP A 20 14.55 5.27 -7.10
C ASP A 20 13.16 5.43 -7.74
N SER A 21 12.83 6.66 -8.17
CA SER A 21 11.51 7.05 -8.70
C SER A 21 11.41 6.83 -10.21
N SER A 22 11.78 5.64 -10.71
CA SER A 22 11.70 5.32 -12.15
C SER A 22 10.42 4.56 -12.52
N SER A 23 9.26 4.88 -11.92
CA SER A 23 8.00 4.18 -12.23
C SER A 23 6.77 5.08 -12.21
N ASP A 24 6.90 6.34 -12.62
CA ASP A 24 5.74 7.14 -13.01
C ASP A 24 5.38 6.84 -14.47
N PRO A 25 4.17 6.32 -14.78
CA PRO A 25 3.73 6.16 -16.16
C PRO A 25 3.43 7.54 -16.77
N ASP A 26 4.05 7.81 -17.92
CA ASP A 26 3.83 9.00 -18.75
C ASP A 26 2.33 9.28 -18.96
N GLN A 27 1.87 10.47 -18.56
CA GLN A 27 0.59 11.01 -19.00
C GLN A 27 0.72 11.47 -20.45
N LYS A 28 0.42 10.58 -21.41
CA LYS A 28 0.23 10.99 -22.80
C LYS A 28 -1.11 11.70 -22.95
N SER A 29 -1.07 13.02 -22.99
CA SER A 29 -2.14 13.84 -23.56
C SER A 29 -2.14 13.69 -25.09
N THR A 30 -3.32 13.55 -25.70
CA THR A 30 -3.80 14.24 -26.93
C THR A 30 -5.02 13.53 -27.54
N LYS A 31 -5.80 14.32 -28.27
CA LYS A 31 -7.25 14.28 -28.48
C LYS A 31 -7.55 14.07 -29.97
N SER A 32 -8.35 13.05 -30.33
CA SER A 32 -9.02 12.85 -31.64
C SER A 32 -9.72 11.48 -31.59
N GLY A 33 -10.99 11.22 -31.91
CA GLY A 33 -12.14 11.93 -32.47
C GLY A 33 -13.05 10.85 -33.09
N SER A 34 -14.34 10.80 -32.68
CA SER A 34 -15.51 10.05 -33.23
C SER A 34 -15.38 8.52 -33.44
N SER A 35 -16.30 7.67 -32.93
CA SER A 35 -17.70 7.57 -33.37
C SER A 35 -18.62 7.00 -32.29
N GLN A 36 -19.88 7.45 -32.32
CA GLN A 36 -20.94 7.22 -31.34
C GLN A 36 -21.64 5.86 -31.54
N SER A 37 -21.95 5.16 -30.45
CA SER A 37 -23.20 4.36 -30.32
C SER A 37 -23.45 3.98 -28.86
N ASP A 38 -24.52 4.56 -28.34
CA ASP A 38 -25.52 3.98 -27.43
C ASP A 38 -25.17 3.65 -25.97
N SER A 39 -25.51 4.64 -25.13
CA SER A 39 -26.45 4.51 -24.01
C SER A 39 -26.13 3.50 -22.89
N GLN A 40 -25.27 3.91 -21.96
CA GLN A 40 -25.50 3.77 -20.51
C GLN A 40 -24.64 4.79 -19.77
N ALA A 41 -25.30 5.75 -19.11
CA ALA A 41 -24.67 6.78 -18.30
C ALA A 41 -24.07 6.15 -17.03
N PHE A 42 -22.84 5.63 -17.14
CA PHE A 42 -22.01 5.32 -15.97
C PHE A 42 -21.41 6.63 -15.48
N GLY A 43 -22.16 7.30 -14.59
CA GLY A 43 -21.64 8.42 -13.82
C GLY A 43 -20.29 8.04 -13.20
N SER A 44 -19.25 8.76 -13.58
CA SER A 44 -17.92 8.65 -13.01
C SER A 44 -17.95 9.20 -11.59
N LEU A 45 -18.46 8.42 -10.64
CA LEU A 45 -18.25 8.70 -9.23
C LEU A 45 -16.73 8.78 -9.00
N PRO A 46 -16.25 9.81 -8.28
CA PRO A 46 -14.82 9.93 -8.00
C PRO A 46 -14.37 8.66 -7.27
N ARG A 47 -13.52 7.87 -7.93
CA ARG A 47 -12.96 6.65 -7.36
C ARG A 47 -12.03 7.06 -6.22
N GLU A 48 -12.48 6.88 -4.99
CA GLU A 48 -11.68 7.24 -3.82
C GLU A 48 -10.35 6.48 -3.85
N VAL A 49 -9.25 7.23 -3.84
CA VAL A 49 -7.90 6.67 -3.89
C VAL A 49 -7.62 5.98 -2.56
N ARG A 50 -7.47 4.66 -2.60
CA ARG A 50 -7.24 3.88 -1.39
C ARG A 50 -5.86 4.22 -0.79
N PRO A 51 -5.78 4.58 0.51
CA PRO A 51 -4.51 4.91 1.14
C PRO A 51 -3.60 3.68 1.21
N PHE A 52 -2.32 3.89 0.95
CA PHE A 52 -1.29 2.85 0.97
C PHE A 52 -0.08 3.28 1.80
N LEU A 53 0.62 2.28 2.34
CA LEU A 53 1.96 2.39 2.90
C LEU A 53 2.96 1.61 2.02
N GLY A 54 4.11 2.20 1.79
CA GLY A 54 5.26 1.55 1.16
C GLY A 54 6.08 0.80 2.19
N ILE A 55 6.39 -0.47 1.92
CA ILE A 55 7.19 -1.32 2.79
C ILE A 55 8.40 -1.83 2.01
N GLN A 56 9.59 -1.53 2.52
CA GLN A 56 10.81 -2.24 2.14
C GLN A 56 10.87 -3.56 2.92
N PHE A 57 10.62 -4.67 2.24
CA PHE A 57 10.74 -6.02 2.81
C PHE A 57 12.21 -6.43 2.81
N LYS A 58 12.87 -6.39 3.96
CA LYS A 58 14.27 -6.79 4.14
C LYS A 58 14.47 -8.28 3.89
N CYS A 59 13.45 -9.12 4.11
CA CYS A 59 13.51 -10.58 3.90
C CYS A 59 13.82 -10.97 2.44
N CYS A 60 13.25 -10.28 1.45
CA CYS A 60 13.51 -10.52 0.03
C CYS A 60 14.13 -9.32 -0.70
N ARG A 61 14.54 -8.29 0.07
CA ARG A 61 15.07 -7.01 -0.43
C ARG A 61 14.19 -6.39 -1.53
N THR A 62 12.89 -6.51 -1.37
CA THR A 62 11.89 -6.02 -2.34
C THR A 62 11.03 -4.93 -1.73
N TYR A 63 10.52 -4.02 -2.56
CA TYR A 63 9.60 -2.99 -2.15
C TYR A 63 8.18 -3.38 -2.54
N GLY A 64 7.22 -3.17 -1.66
CA GLY A 64 5.81 -3.40 -1.95
C GLY A 64 4.89 -2.44 -1.24
N ARG A 65 3.63 -2.41 -1.68
CA ARG A 65 2.58 -1.57 -1.09
C ARG A 65 1.64 -2.44 -0.26
N ILE A 66 1.32 -1.97 0.93
CA ILE A 66 0.27 -2.56 1.77
C ILE A 66 -0.86 -1.55 1.94
N TYR A 67 -2.08 -2.06 2.09
CA TYR A 67 -3.29 -1.23 2.12
C TYR A 67 -3.96 -1.29 3.48
N ARG A 68 -4.74 -0.26 3.77
CA ARG A 68 -5.56 -0.24 4.97
C ARG A 68 -6.61 -1.35 4.90
N ASN A 69 -6.79 -2.06 6.00
CA ASN A 69 -7.85 -3.05 6.11
C ASN A 69 -9.24 -2.39 6.20
N ASN A 70 -10.29 -3.19 6.06
CA ASN A 70 -11.67 -2.70 6.08
C ASN A 70 -12.06 -2.08 7.43
N SER A 71 -11.53 -2.64 8.53
CA SER A 71 -11.73 -2.13 9.89
C SER A 71 -11.02 -0.80 10.18
N ARG A 72 -10.19 -0.32 9.24
CA ARG A 72 -9.43 0.93 9.33
C ARG A 72 -8.53 1.07 10.56
N ASN A 73 -8.14 -0.05 11.16
CA ASN A 73 -7.29 -0.08 12.36
C ASN A 73 -5.86 -0.54 12.06
N ALA A 74 -5.57 -1.00 10.84
CA ALA A 74 -4.23 -1.42 10.45
C ALA A 74 -4.02 -1.36 8.93
N TYR A 75 -2.76 -1.24 8.50
CA TYR A 75 -2.32 -1.59 7.16
C TYR A 75 -1.80 -3.02 7.14
N VAL A 76 -2.30 -3.81 6.19
CA VAL A 76 -1.98 -5.24 6.11
C VAL A 76 -1.59 -5.61 4.69
N GLY A 77 -0.66 -6.54 4.57
CA GLY A 77 -0.23 -7.11 3.29
C GLY A 77 0.90 -8.10 3.49
N ASN A 78 1.43 -8.61 2.38
CA ASN A 78 2.46 -9.64 2.38
C ASN A 78 3.63 -9.26 1.48
N CYS A 79 4.80 -9.84 1.73
CA CYS A 79 5.92 -9.78 0.80
C CYS A 79 5.54 -10.47 -0.52
N PRO A 80 5.77 -9.85 -1.69
CA PRO A 80 5.41 -10.45 -2.97
C PRO A 80 6.25 -11.70 -3.32
N MET A 81 7.40 -11.88 -2.68
CA MET A 81 8.33 -12.97 -2.98
C MET A 81 8.15 -14.19 -2.07
N CYS A 82 8.05 -13.98 -0.75
CA CYS A 82 7.97 -15.07 0.23
C CYS A 82 6.63 -15.15 0.97
N ALA A 83 5.68 -14.29 0.64
CA ALA A 83 4.38 -14.17 1.30
C ALA A 83 4.45 -13.85 2.81
N ALA A 84 5.60 -13.41 3.33
CA ALA A 84 5.74 -12.98 4.73
C ALA A 84 4.72 -11.89 5.08
N ARG A 85 3.96 -12.11 6.15
CA ARG A 85 2.84 -11.25 6.54
C ARG A 85 3.33 -10.01 7.29
N VAL A 86 2.77 -8.85 6.96
CA VAL A 86 3.05 -7.56 7.61
C VAL A 86 1.73 -6.94 8.11
N ASN A 87 1.77 -6.42 9.33
CA ASN A 87 0.66 -5.72 9.98
C ASN A 87 1.21 -4.47 10.67
N VAL A 88 0.72 -3.30 10.26
CA VAL A 88 1.07 -2.00 10.83
C VAL A 88 -0.20 -1.40 11.46
N PRO A 89 -0.35 -1.44 12.80
CA PRO A 89 -1.52 -0.89 13.47
C PRO A 89 -1.57 0.64 13.36
N ILE A 90 -2.79 1.17 13.35
CA ILE A 90 -3.09 2.61 13.33
C ILE A 90 -3.58 2.98 14.74
N GLY A 91 -2.82 3.80 15.45
CA GLY A 91 -3.13 4.25 16.81
C GLY A 91 -2.84 5.74 17.03
N GLY A 92 -3.27 6.28 18.17
CA GLY A 92 -2.94 7.65 18.58
C GLY A 92 -1.42 7.81 18.76
N GLY A 93 -0.85 8.86 18.18
CA GLY A 93 0.62 9.05 18.12
C GLY A 93 1.30 8.39 16.91
N GLY A 94 0.54 7.93 15.92
CA GLY A 94 1.08 7.43 14.67
C GLY A 94 1.94 8.46 13.91
N SER A 95 2.80 7.97 13.03
CA SER A 95 3.64 8.82 12.17
C SER A 95 2.92 9.19 10.87
N SER A 96 3.21 10.37 10.33
CA SER A 96 2.82 10.78 8.97
C SER A 96 3.70 10.14 7.88
N SER A 97 4.76 9.42 8.25
CA SER A 97 5.61 8.69 7.31
C SER A 97 4.82 7.62 6.56
N ARG A 98 5.05 7.53 5.25
CA ARG A 98 4.38 6.56 4.36
C ARG A 98 5.27 5.39 3.94
N PHE A 99 6.54 5.43 4.30
CA PHE A 99 7.55 4.44 3.92
C PHE A 99 8.14 3.82 5.18
N PHE A 100 8.09 2.50 5.28
CA PHE A 100 8.61 1.73 6.41
C PHE A 100 9.44 0.57 5.88
N SER A 101 10.16 -0.09 6.79
CA SER A 101 10.87 -1.33 6.47
C SER A 101 10.41 -2.45 7.38
N ALA A 102 10.16 -3.63 6.84
CA ALA A 102 9.81 -4.84 7.57
C ALA A 102 10.90 -5.89 7.35
N SER A 103 11.37 -6.55 8.41
CA SER A 103 12.36 -7.63 8.34
C SER A 103 11.73 -8.99 8.62
#